data_AF-A0A0B0SE73-F1
#
_entry.id   AF-A0A0B0SE73-F1
#
_cell.length_a   1.000
_cell.length_b   1.000
_cell.length_c   1.000
_cell.angle_alpha   90.00
_cell.angle_beta   90.00
_cell.angle_gamma   90.00
#
_symmetry.space_group_name_H-M   'P 1'
#
loop_
_entity.id
_entity.type
_entity.pdbx_description
1 polymer ?
#
loop_
_entity_poly.entity_id
_entity_poly.type
_entity_poly.pdbx_seq_one_letter_code
_entity_poly.pdbx_strand_id
1 'polypeptide(L)'
;MEDPLAPELLEKDPLAWVRLQAQSLPKATRGAWLLGVASGFLWPEAPPPKDLSAFFRRMEGAWREAEAYFWDTGLDFPVLVSEWARSALEPLLYRKRRPGYARLRQAFLQGSRLGEALRAKTP
;
A
#
# COMPACT_ATOMS: atom_id res chain seq x y z
N MET A 1 -14.32 4.48 -20.12
CA MET A 1 -13.43 5.55 -19.60
C MET A 1 -12.15 4.83 -19.24
N GLU A 2 -11.16 4.91 -20.13
CA GLU A 2 -9.86 4.24 -19.95
C GLU A 2 -9.17 4.79 -18.70
N ASP A 3 -8.56 3.90 -17.93
CA ASP A 3 -7.84 4.25 -16.71
C ASP A 3 -6.72 5.25 -17.08
N PRO A 4 -6.73 6.51 -16.58
CA PRO A 4 -5.88 7.58 -17.10
C PRO A 4 -4.40 7.44 -16.72
N LEU A 5 -4.00 6.31 -16.12
CA LEU A 5 -2.65 6.08 -15.62
C LEU A 5 -2.00 4.99 -16.45
N ALA A 6 -1.31 5.45 -17.49
CA ALA A 6 -0.56 4.70 -18.49
C ALA A 6 -0.03 3.36 -17.93
N PRO A 7 -0.56 2.21 -18.39
CA PRO A 7 -0.08 0.88 -18.01
C PRO A 7 1.43 0.71 -18.24
N GLU A 8 1.95 1.40 -19.25
CA GLU A 8 3.37 1.46 -19.61
C GLU A 8 4.26 2.06 -18.51
N LEU A 9 3.74 3.00 -17.71
CA LEU A 9 4.50 3.60 -16.60
C LEU A 9 4.65 2.61 -15.45
N LEU A 10 3.67 1.72 -15.24
CA LEU A 10 3.77 0.69 -14.21
C LEU A 10 4.94 -0.28 -14.46
N GLU A 11 5.30 -0.50 -15.72
CA GLU A 11 6.40 -1.39 -16.09
C GLU A 11 7.76 -0.69 -16.04
N LYS A 12 7.81 0.60 -16.41
CA LYS A 12 9.05 1.38 -16.45
C LYS A 12 9.44 1.96 -15.10
N ASP A 13 8.46 2.43 -14.34
CA ASP A 13 8.64 3.05 -13.03
C ASP A 13 7.41 2.75 -12.14
N PRO A 14 7.37 1.55 -11.53
CA PRO A 14 6.29 1.13 -10.64
C PRO A 14 6.05 2.13 -9.50
N LEU A 15 7.12 2.74 -9.00
CA LEU A 15 7.08 3.66 -7.87
C LEU A 15 6.37 4.97 -8.25
N ALA A 16 6.71 5.55 -9.41
CA ALA A 16 6.03 6.73 -9.93
C ALA A 16 4.55 6.45 -10.23
N TRP A 17 4.24 5.29 -10.81
CA TRP A 17 2.85 4.90 -11.08
C TRP A 17 2.04 4.80 -9.77
N VAL A 18 2.58 4.08 -8.77
CA VAL A 18 1.94 3.93 -7.45
C VAL A 18 1.73 5.28 -6.78
N ARG A 19 2.71 6.19 -6.88
CA ARG A 19 2.61 7.56 -6.36
C ARG A 19 1.48 8.35 -7.02
N LEU A 20 1.40 8.32 -8.35
CA LEU A 20 0.36 9.06 -9.09
C LEU A 20 -1.04 8.53 -8.76
N GLN A 21 -1.21 7.21 -8.72
CA GLN A 21 -2.48 6.61 -8.31
C GLN A 21 -2.84 6.95 -6.87
N ALA A 22 -1.90 6.86 -5.94
CA ALA A 22 -2.16 7.24 -4.56
C ALA A 22 -2.62 8.71 -4.44
N GLN A 23 -2.08 9.60 -5.27
CA GLN A 23 -2.48 11.01 -5.30
C GLN A 23 -3.88 11.23 -5.86
N SER A 24 -4.32 10.43 -6.85
CA SER A 24 -5.67 10.48 -7.41
C SER A 24 -6.75 10.00 -6.44
N LEU A 25 -6.37 9.14 -5.47
CA LEU A 25 -7.29 8.61 -4.46
C LEU A 25 -7.71 9.64 -3.40
N PRO A 26 -8.94 9.50 -2.84
CA PRO A 26 -9.36 10.29 -1.69
C PRO A 26 -8.39 10.16 -0.51
N LYS A 27 -8.07 11.29 0.14
CA LYS A 27 -7.17 11.34 1.31
C LYS A 27 -7.53 10.31 2.40
N ALA A 28 -8.83 10.03 2.57
CA ALA A 28 -9.33 9.11 3.59
C ALA A 28 -9.00 7.63 3.33
N THR A 29 -8.75 7.23 2.07
CA THR A 29 -8.49 5.83 1.68
C THR A 29 -7.10 5.60 1.13
N ARG A 30 -6.40 6.67 0.73
CA ARG A 30 -5.05 6.64 0.17
C ARG A 30 -4.08 5.77 0.98
N GLY A 31 -3.98 6.04 2.28
CA GLY A 31 -3.07 5.29 3.14
C GLY A 31 -3.41 3.81 3.22
N ALA A 32 -4.70 3.46 3.17
CA ALA A 32 -5.12 2.07 3.18
C ALA A 32 -4.80 1.34 1.88
N TRP A 33 -4.95 2.02 0.74
CA TRP A 33 -4.55 1.50 -0.56
C TRP A 33 -3.03 1.28 -0.63
N LEU A 34 -2.23 2.29 -0.21
CA LEU A 34 -0.76 2.18 -0.17
C LEU A 34 -0.29 1.04 0.73
N LEU A 35 -0.89 0.90 1.92
CA LEU A 35 -0.58 -0.23 2.79
C LEU A 35 -0.92 -1.57 2.12
N GLY A 36 -2.02 -1.61 1.36
CA GLY A 36 -2.36 -2.75 0.52
C GLY A 36 -1.25 -3.08 -0.47
N VAL A 37 -0.76 -2.09 -1.22
CA VAL A 37 0.33 -2.29 -2.21
C VAL A 37 1.57 -2.88 -1.56
N ALA A 38 2.06 -2.28 -0.47
CA ALA A 38 3.21 -2.82 0.25
C ALA A 38 2.94 -4.22 0.82
N SER A 39 1.75 -4.45 1.40
CA SER A 39 1.41 -5.75 2.00
C SER A 39 1.26 -6.85 0.97
N GLY A 40 0.64 -6.60 -0.18
CA GLY A 40 0.53 -7.59 -1.25
C GLY A 40 1.87 -7.89 -1.90
N PHE A 41 2.78 -6.92 -1.91
CA PHE A 41 4.15 -7.14 -2.36
C PHE A 41 4.93 -8.02 -1.37
N LEU A 42 4.87 -7.73 -0.06
CA LEU A 42 5.63 -8.42 0.97
C LEU A 42 5.02 -9.77 1.39
N TRP A 43 3.70 -9.88 1.42
CA TRP A 43 2.94 -11.06 1.89
C TRP A 43 1.68 -11.29 1.05
N PRO A 44 1.81 -11.75 -0.20
CA PRO A 44 0.68 -11.97 -1.10
C PRO A 44 -0.36 -12.96 -0.53
N GLU A 45 0.08 -13.91 0.30
CA GLU A 45 -0.77 -14.89 0.98
C GLU A 45 -1.48 -14.37 2.23
N ALA A 46 -1.11 -13.21 2.75
CA ALA A 46 -1.64 -12.72 4.02
C ALA A 46 -3.09 -12.22 3.87
N PRO A 47 -4.00 -12.58 4.78
CA PRO A 47 -5.37 -12.09 4.74
C PRO A 47 -5.43 -10.58 5.03
N PRO A 48 -6.45 -9.88 4.50
CA PRO A 48 -6.64 -8.45 4.76
C PRO A 48 -6.91 -8.18 6.25
N PRO A 49 -6.51 -7.00 6.78
CA PRO A 49 -6.77 -6.64 8.17
C PRO A 49 -8.26 -6.73 8.51
N LYS A 50 -8.59 -7.43 9.61
CA LYS A 50 -9.97 -7.73 10.02
C LYS A 50 -10.72 -6.59 10.71
N ASP A 51 -10.00 -5.56 11.14
CA ASP A 51 -10.53 -4.38 11.83
C ASP A 51 -9.56 -3.20 11.68
N LEU A 52 -9.94 -2.03 12.20
CA LEU A 52 -9.10 -0.82 12.15
C LEU A 52 -7.79 -0.99 12.94
N SER A 53 -7.81 -1.64 14.09
CA SER A 53 -6.62 -1.84 14.92
C SER A 53 -5.60 -2.77 14.25
N ALA A 54 -6.08 -3.81 13.56
CA ALA A 54 -5.27 -4.69 12.72
C ALA A 54 -4.63 -3.93 11.56
N PHE A 55 -5.30 -2.90 11.04
CA PHE A 55 -4.77 -2.04 9.99
C PHE A 55 -3.49 -1.33 10.43
N PHE A 56 -3.53 -0.70 11.60
CA PHE A 56 -2.37 0.03 12.14
C PHE A 56 -1.24 -0.92 12.57
N ARG A 57 -1.56 -2.09 13.12
CA ARG A 57 -0.54 -3.12 13.40
C ARG A 57 0.13 -3.62 12.12
N ARG A 58 -0.63 -3.83 11.04
CA ARG A 58 -0.10 -4.22 9.73
C ARG A 58 0.84 -3.16 9.17
N MET A 59 0.51 -1.87 9.35
CA MET A 59 1.38 -0.77 8.91
C MET A 59 2.75 -0.81 9.56
N GLU A 60 2.83 -0.98 10.87
CA GLU A 60 4.12 -1.12 11.59
C GLU A 60 4.88 -2.38 11.16
N GLY A 61 4.17 -3.50 10.96
CA GLY A 61 4.76 -4.74 10.45
C GLY A 61 5.31 -4.56 9.03
N ALA A 62 4.58 -3.85 8.16
CA ALA A 62 4.95 -3.66 6.76
C ALA A 62 6.21 -2.82 6.63
N TRP A 63 6.33 -1.79 7.47
CA TRP A 63 7.56 -1.00 7.55
C TRP A 63 8.78 -1.86 7.88
N ARG A 64 8.72 -2.63 8.98
CA ARG A 64 9.85 -3.44 9.45
C ARG A 64 10.25 -4.52 8.46
N GLU A 65 9.26 -5.20 7.87
CA GLU A 65 9.54 -6.25 6.89
C GLU A 65 10.00 -5.68 5.55
N ALA A 66 9.53 -4.50 5.15
CA ALA A 66 10.08 -3.79 4.01
C ALA A 66 11.55 -3.43 4.22
N GLU A 67 11.91 -2.92 5.40
CA GLU A 67 13.31 -2.61 5.74
C GLU A 67 14.18 -3.86 5.66
N ALA A 68 13.73 -4.98 6.25
CA ALA A 68 14.44 -6.26 6.15
C ALA A 68 14.59 -6.73 4.69
N TYR A 69 13.50 -6.67 3.92
CA TYR A 69 13.52 -7.04 2.50
C TYR A 69 14.49 -6.18 1.69
N PHE A 70 14.59 -4.88 1.98
CA PHE A 70 15.57 -3.99 1.35
C PHE A 70 17.00 -4.40 1.69
N TRP A 71 17.29 -4.73 2.95
CA TRP A 71 18.63 -5.22 3.34
C TRP A 71 19.00 -6.54 2.65
N ASP A 72 18.01 -7.41 2.44
CA ASP A 72 18.23 -8.72 1.81
C ASP A 72 18.36 -8.64 0.28
N THR A 73 17.62 -7.75 -0.38
CA THR A 73 17.48 -7.74 -1.86
C THR A 73 18.01 -6.48 -2.54
N GLY A 74 18.22 -5.39 -1.79
CA GLY A 74 18.52 -4.07 -2.32
C GLY A 74 17.33 -3.34 -2.95
N LEU A 75 16.12 -3.93 -2.97
CA LEU A 75 14.94 -3.30 -3.56
C LEU A 75 14.22 -2.40 -2.55
N ASP A 76 14.19 -1.11 -2.82
CA ASP A 76 13.63 -0.06 -1.95
C ASP A 76 12.12 0.14 -2.09
N PHE A 77 11.51 -0.39 -3.16
CA PHE A 77 10.09 -0.24 -3.47
C PHE A 77 9.15 -0.45 -2.26
N PRO A 78 9.17 -1.61 -1.55
CA PRO A 78 8.24 -1.83 -0.44
C PRO A 78 8.49 -0.89 0.74
N VAL A 79 9.73 -0.40 0.92
CA VAL A 79 10.08 0.57 1.98
C VAL A 79 9.40 1.89 1.67
N LEU A 80 9.64 2.46 0.50
CA LEU A 80 9.10 3.76 0.10
C LEU A 80 7.57 3.78 0.12
N VAL A 81 6.93 2.72 -0.38
CA VAL A 81 5.46 2.60 -0.36
C VAL A 81 4.93 2.51 1.07
N SER A 82 5.64 1.82 1.96
CA SER A 82 5.28 1.72 3.39
C SER A 82 5.42 3.06 4.12
N GLU A 83 6.44 3.88 3.84
CA GLU A 83 6.55 5.25 4.39
C GLU A 83 5.37 6.12 3.99
N TRP A 84 4.97 6.04 2.72
CA TRP A 84 3.84 6.81 2.22
C TRP A 84 2.52 6.34 2.84
N ALA A 85 2.35 5.02 3.00
CA ALA A 85 1.20 4.45 3.70
C ALA A 85 1.13 4.98 5.13
N ARG A 86 2.26 4.92 5.85
CA ARG A 86 2.40 5.41 7.22
C ARG A 86 2.06 6.89 7.34
N SER A 87 2.68 7.72 6.52
CA SER A 87 2.44 9.17 6.48
C SER A 87 0.98 9.53 6.22
N ALA A 88 0.26 8.71 5.45
CA ALA A 88 -1.15 8.92 5.14
C ALA A 88 -2.11 8.35 6.22
N LEU A 89 -1.71 7.30 6.94
CA LEU A 89 -2.54 6.60 7.93
C LEU A 89 -2.38 7.13 9.36
N GLU A 90 -1.16 7.48 9.77
CA GLU A 90 -0.88 7.97 11.12
C GLU A 90 -1.80 9.13 11.55
N PRO A 91 -2.08 10.15 10.70
CA PRO A 91 -3.00 11.22 11.08
C PRO A 91 -4.43 10.74 11.38
N LEU A 92 -4.84 9.56 10.88
CA LEU A 92 -6.16 9.00 11.11
C LEU A 92 -6.31 8.39 12.52
N LEU A 93 -5.20 8.05 13.19
CA LEU A 93 -5.21 7.55 14.58
C LEU A 93 -5.84 8.57 15.53
N TYR A 94 -5.49 9.85 15.32
CA TYR A 94 -5.82 10.97 16.19
C TYR A 94 -7.14 11.67 15.82
N ARG A 95 -7.81 11.25 14.73
CA ARG A 95 -9.08 11.85 14.31
C ARG A 95 -10.24 11.35 15.17
N LYS A 96 -11.08 12.30 15.60
CA LYS A 96 -12.37 12.02 16.28
C LYS A 96 -13.30 11.17 15.42
N ARG A 97 -13.27 11.33 14.09
CA ARG A 97 -14.08 10.55 13.14
C ARG A 97 -13.18 9.86 12.12
N ARG A 98 -13.10 8.54 12.21
CA ARG A 98 -12.31 7.69 11.31
C ARG A 98 -13.12 7.33 10.06
N PRO A 99 -12.48 7.08 8.91
CA PRO A 99 -13.14 6.48 7.77
C PRO A 99 -13.71 5.10 8.16
N GLY A 100 -14.85 4.72 7.58
CA GLY A 100 -15.46 3.43 7.85
C GLY A 100 -14.53 2.27 7.44
N TYR A 101 -14.43 1.25 8.30
CA TYR A 101 -13.55 0.09 8.09
C TYR A 101 -13.78 -0.59 6.73
N ALA A 102 -15.03 -0.80 6.31
CA ALA A 102 -15.35 -1.43 5.02
C ALA A 102 -14.70 -0.69 3.83
N ARG A 103 -14.70 0.65 3.87
CA ARG A 103 -14.10 1.48 2.82
C ARG A 103 -12.57 1.37 2.81
N LEU A 104 -11.95 1.35 3.98
CA LEU A 104 -10.49 1.15 4.11
C LEU A 104 -10.08 -0.26 3.65
N ARG A 105 -10.86 -1.27 4.04
CA ARG A 105 -10.64 -2.66 3.62
C ARG A 105 -10.72 -2.80 2.11
N GLN A 106 -11.71 -2.18 1.46
CA GLN A 106 -11.83 -2.21 0.00
C GLN A 106 -10.63 -1.58 -0.68
N ALA A 107 -10.20 -0.40 -0.22
CA ALA A 107 -9.01 0.28 -0.73
C ALA A 107 -7.74 -0.58 -0.53
N PHE A 108 -7.58 -1.18 0.64
CA PHE A 108 -6.49 -2.12 0.91
C PHE A 108 -6.46 -3.30 -0.04
N LEU A 109 -7.61 -3.95 -0.28
CA LEU A 109 -7.69 -5.10 -1.19
C LEU A 109 -7.32 -4.72 -2.63
N GLN A 110 -7.71 -3.53 -3.09
CA GLN A 110 -7.31 -3.02 -4.40
C GLN A 110 -5.80 -2.82 -4.48
N GLY A 111 -5.19 -2.26 -3.42
CA GLY A 111 -3.74 -2.13 -3.33
C GLY A 111 -3.02 -3.47 -3.27
N SER A 112 -3.53 -4.43 -2.48
CA SER A 112 -2.95 -5.77 -2.32
C SER A 112 -2.76 -6.48 -3.64
N ARG A 113 -3.81 -6.50 -4.47
CA ARG A 113 -3.77 -7.11 -5.79
C ARG A 113 -2.69 -6.50 -6.70
N LEU A 114 -2.47 -5.20 -6.59
CA LEU A 114 -1.38 -4.54 -7.33
C LEU A 114 -0.02 -4.94 -6.77
N GLY A 115 0.14 -4.94 -5.45
CA GLY A 115 1.37 -5.38 -4.80
C GLY A 115 1.75 -6.81 -5.18
N GLU A 116 0.77 -7.72 -5.15
CA GLU A 116 0.91 -9.11 -5.59
C GLU A 116 1.39 -9.20 -7.04
N ALA A 117 0.76 -8.44 -7.94
CA ALA A 117 1.14 -8.39 -9.35
C ALA A 117 2.55 -7.83 -9.57
N LEU A 118 2.96 -6.82 -8.78
CA LEU A 118 4.30 -6.24 -8.84
C LEU A 118 5.37 -7.22 -8.32
N ARG A 119 5.07 -7.96 -7.25
CA ARG A 119 5.97 -9.00 -6.73
C ARG A 119 6.21 -10.07 -7.79
N ALA A 120 5.15 -10.54 -8.45
CA ALA A 120 5.26 -11.57 -9.48
C ALA A 120 6.10 -11.14 -10.71
N LYS A 121 6.28 -9.84 -10.91
CA LYS A 121 7.11 -9.26 -11.99
C LYS A 121 8.54 -8.92 -11.55
N THR A 122 8.81 -8.93 -10.25
CA THR A 122 10.14 -8.64 -9.71
C THR A 122 10.99 -9.90 -9.79
N PRO A 123 12.18 -9.85 -10.41
CA PRO A 123 13.04 -11.03 -10.60
C PRO A 123 13.60 -11.59 -9.29
#